data_AF-A0A352GGS2-F1
#
_entry.id   AF-A0A352GGS2-F1
#
_cell.length_a   1.000
_cell.length_b   1.000
_cell.length_c   1.000
_cell.angle_alpha   90.00
_cell.angle_beta   90.00
_cell.angle_gamma   90.00
#
_symmetry.space_group_name_H-M   'P 1'
#
loop_
_entity.id
_entity.type
_entity.pdbx_description
1 polymer ?
#
loop_
_entity_poly.entity_id
_entity_poly.type
_entity_poly.pdbx_seq_one_letter_code
_entity_poly.pdbx_strand_id
1 'polypeptide(L)'
;PWDQQWSLRLQQIVAYETDLLEFGDIFDGSKEIDAKVEDLKGQALAELARIDAMGGAVHAIEVGYMKQRLVEASAKRLAAIEAGEQIVVGVNKYQEAEPSPLVGQAGAIVTVSPEAEAEQ
;
A
#
# COMPACT_ATOMS: atom_id res chain seq x y z
N PRO A 1 -16.93 -14.49 -2.54
CA PRO A 1 -16.57 -14.27 -1.11
C PRO A 1 -17.06 -12.89 -0.65
N TRP A 2 -17.49 -12.72 0.61
CA TRP A 2 -18.15 -11.50 1.11
C TRP A 2 -17.22 -10.28 1.14
N ASP A 3 -15.93 -10.52 1.43
CA ASP A 3 -14.81 -9.58 1.31
C ASP A 3 -14.68 -8.98 -0.11
N GLN A 4 -14.77 -9.79 -1.15
CA GLN A 4 -14.68 -9.33 -2.54
C GLN A 4 -15.88 -8.45 -2.91
N GLN A 5 -17.07 -8.78 -2.40
CA GLN A 5 -18.26 -7.96 -2.63
C GLN A 5 -18.13 -6.60 -1.95
N TRP A 6 -17.62 -6.54 -0.71
CA TRP A 6 -17.40 -5.27 0.00
C TRP A 6 -16.35 -4.39 -0.68
N SER A 7 -15.25 -4.99 -1.15
CA SER A 7 -14.24 -4.27 -1.94
C SER A 7 -14.84 -3.68 -3.23
N LEU A 8 -15.67 -4.45 -3.95
CA LEU A 8 -16.32 -3.96 -5.16
C LEU A 8 -17.32 -2.83 -4.85
N ARG A 9 -18.11 -2.97 -3.78
CA ARG A 9 -19.09 -1.96 -3.39
C ARG A 9 -18.43 -0.65 -2.98
N LEU A 10 -17.29 -0.69 -2.28
CA LEU A 10 -16.51 0.52 -1.99
C LEU A 10 -16.12 1.26 -3.28
N GLN A 11 -15.59 0.54 -4.28
CA GLN A 11 -15.22 1.14 -5.57
C GLN A 11 -16.43 1.72 -6.30
N GLN A 12 -17.58 1.05 -6.25
CA GLN A 12 -18.82 1.54 -6.86
C GLN A 12 -19.36 2.78 -6.18
N ILE A 13 -19.35 2.85 -4.85
CA ILE A 13 -19.76 4.04 -4.10
C ILE A 13 -18.85 5.21 -4.49
N VAL A 14 -17.54 5.01 -4.46
CA VAL A 14 -16.58 6.04 -4.90
C VAL A 14 -16.86 6.49 -6.33
N ALA A 15 -17.14 5.56 -7.25
CA ALA A 15 -17.35 5.92 -8.65
C ALA A 15 -18.71 6.59 -8.95
N TYR A 16 -19.80 6.15 -8.31
CA TYR A 16 -21.17 6.49 -8.70
C TYR A 16 -21.93 7.34 -7.68
N GLU A 17 -21.46 7.46 -6.44
CA GLU A 17 -22.19 8.14 -5.36
C GLU A 17 -21.44 9.35 -4.77
N THR A 18 -20.18 9.57 -5.14
CA THR A 18 -19.37 10.69 -4.61
C THR A 18 -19.21 11.87 -5.57
N ASP A 19 -19.78 11.77 -6.78
CA ASP A 19 -19.65 12.74 -7.87
C ASP A 19 -18.21 13.04 -8.31
N LEU A 20 -17.18 12.38 -7.74
CA LEU A 20 -15.77 12.64 -8.02
C LEU A 20 -15.42 12.53 -9.51
N LEU A 21 -16.09 11.64 -10.23
CA LEU A 21 -15.86 11.41 -11.65
C LEU A 21 -16.58 12.42 -12.57
N GLU A 22 -17.42 13.30 -12.03
CA GLU A 22 -18.05 14.40 -12.78
C GLU A 22 -17.07 15.57 -13.03
N PHE A 23 -15.96 15.61 -12.29
CA PHE A 23 -14.93 16.64 -12.37
C PHE A 23 -13.64 16.11 -13.02
N GLY A 24 -12.79 17.03 -13.49
CA GLY A 24 -11.43 16.73 -13.95
C GLY A 24 -10.49 16.41 -12.78
N ASP A 25 -9.25 16.90 -12.83
CA ASP A 25 -8.35 16.77 -11.68
C ASP A 25 -8.80 17.71 -10.54
N ILE A 26 -9.44 17.13 -9.53
CA ILE A 26 -9.91 17.84 -8.34
C ILE A 26 -8.78 18.41 -7.48
N PHE A 27 -7.53 18.02 -7.73
CA PHE A 27 -6.36 18.54 -7.04
C PHE A 27 -5.71 19.72 -7.77
N ASP A 28 -6.11 20.02 -9.00
CA ASP A 28 -5.55 21.12 -9.79
C ASP A 28 -5.70 22.47 -9.05
N GLY A 29 -4.61 23.23 -8.99
CA GLY A 29 -4.52 24.51 -8.28
C GLY A 29 -4.36 24.41 -6.75
N SER A 30 -4.32 23.20 -6.16
CA SER A 30 -3.98 23.05 -4.74
C SER A 30 -2.48 23.27 -4.50
N LYS A 31 -2.14 24.37 -3.83
CA LYS A 31 -0.75 24.70 -3.48
C LYS A 31 -0.08 23.62 -2.61
N GLU A 32 -0.84 23.01 -1.71
CA GLU A 32 -0.36 21.96 -0.82
C GLU A 32 -0.07 20.67 -1.59
N ILE A 33 -0.95 20.27 -2.51
CA ILE A 33 -0.73 19.09 -3.36
C ILE A 33 0.43 19.35 -4.31
N ASP A 34 0.49 20.51 -4.97
CA ASP A 34 1.59 20.88 -5.86
C ASP A 34 2.94 20.85 -5.12
N ALA A 35 3.01 21.44 -3.94
CA ALA A 35 4.21 21.41 -3.11
C ALA A 35 4.59 19.97 -2.74
N LYS A 36 3.61 19.11 -2.44
CA LYS A 36 3.88 17.72 -2.11
C LYS A 36 4.36 16.92 -3.32
N VAL A 37 3.81 17.18 -4.50
CA VAL A 37 4.23 16.57 -5.76
C VAL A 37 5.66 16.95 -6.09
N GLU A 38 6.03 18.23 -5.98
CA GLU A 38 7.41 18.66 -6.23
C GLU A 38 8.41 18.08 -5.23
N ASP A 39 8.04 17.99 -3.94
CA ASP A 39 8.85 17.30 -2.92
C ASP A 39 9.08 15.83 -3.29
N LEU A 40 8.03 15.10 -3.65
CA LEU A 40 8.14 13.69 -4.04
C LEU A 40 8.98 13.50 -5.32
N LYS A 41 8.81 14.37 -6.31
CA LYS A 41 9.64 14.37 -7.54
C LYS A 41 11.11 14.59 -7.21
N GLY A 42 11.41 15.58 -6.37
CA GLY A 42 12.79 15.87 -5.94
C GLY A 42 13.44 14.66 -5.26
N GLN A 43 12.71 14.00 -4.35
CA GLN A 43 13.20 12.80 -3.66
C GLN A 43 13.41 11.62 -4.62
N ALA A 44 12.47 11.38 -5.54
CA ALA A 44 12.56 10.31 -6.52
C ALA A 44 13.72 10.52 -7.51
N LEU A 45 13.88 11.73 -8.05
CA LEU A 45 14.98 12.07 -8.94
C LEU A 45 16.35 11.97 -8.25
N ALA A 46 16.43 12.37 -6.98
CA ALA A 46 17.65 12.20 -6.19
C ALA A 46 17.99 10.72 -5.96
N GLU A 47 16.99 9.86 -5.75
CA GLU A 47 17.21 8.40 -5.65
C GLU A 47 17.67 7.80 -6.98
N LEU A 48 17.08 8.22 -8.10
CA LEU A 48 17.52 7.80 -9.44
C LEU A 48 18.98 8.20 -9.70
N ALA A 49 19.36 9.44 -9.39
CA ALA A 49 20.73 9.89 -9.52
C ALA A 49 21.71 9.08 -8.65
N ARG A 50 21.30 8.67 -7.44
CA ARG A 50 22.10 7.75 -6.60
C ARG A 50 22.29 6.40 -7.27
N ILE A 51 21.23 5.81 -7.82
CA ILE A 51 21.28 4.52 -8.53
C ILE A 51 22.17 4.62 -9.77
N ASP A 52 22.05 5.68 -10.56
CA ASP A 52 22.88 5.91 -11.74
C ASP A 52 24.37 6.06 -11.35
N ALA A 53 24.67 6.80 -10.28
CA ALA A 53 26.03 6.94 -9.76
C ALA A 53 26.63 5.60 -9.26
N MET A 54 25.79 4.64 -8.87
CA MET A 54 26.21 3.28 -8.52
C MET A 54 26.44 2.39 -9.75
N GLY A 55 26.23 2.87 -10.98
CA GLY A 55 26.35 2.04 -12.19
C GLY A 55 25.02 1.43 -12.64
N GLY A 56 23.90 2.02 -12.20
CA GLY A 56 22.55 1.67 -12.65
C GLY A 56 21.85 0.62 -11.78
N ALA A 57 20.59 0.38 -12.10
CA ALA A 57 19.69 -0.43 -11.28
C ALA A 57 20.16 -1.89 -11.08
N VAL A 58 20.73 -2.51 -12.12
CA VAL A 58 21.24 -3.89 -12.03
C VAL A 58 22.37 -3.98 -11.01
N HIS A 59 23.36 -3.09 -11.10
CA HIS A 59 24.45 -3.07 -10.15
C HIS A 59 23.98 -2.75 -8.72
N ALA A 60 23.04 -1.81 -8.57
CA ALA A 60 22.43 -1.49 -7.29
C ALA A 60 21.71 -2.69 -6.63
N ILE A 61 21.17 -3.61 -7.42
CA ILE A 61 20.62 -4.89 -6.93
C ILE A 61 21.75 -5.85 -6.52
N GLU A 62 22.76 -6.00 -7.36
CA GLU A 62 23.90 -6.91 -7.13
C GLU A 62 24.67 -6.57 -5.85
N VAL A 63 24.92 -5.29 -5.60
CA VAL A 63 25.59 -4.82 -4.37
C VAL A 63 24.63 -4.76 -3.16
N GLY A 64 23.38 -5.16 -3.34
CA GLY A 64 22.39 -5.28 -2.27
C GLY A 64 21.76 -3.96 -1.81
N TYR A 65 22.06 -2.84 -2.46
CA TYR A 65 21.57 -1.51 -2.07
C TYR A 65 20.04 -1.48 -1.98
N MET A 66 19.32 -1.90 -3.02
CA MET A 66 17.85 -1.84 -3.03
C MET A 66 17.23 -2.69 -1.92
N LYS A 67 17.79 -3.89 -1.67
CA LYS A 67 17.33 -4.76 -0.59
C LYS A 67 17.58 -4.13 0.78
N GLN A 68 18.75 -3.56 1.00
CA GLN A 68 19.08 -2.86 2.24
C GLN A 68 18.09 -1.72 2.51
N ARG A 69 17.82 -0.87 1.50
CA ARG A 69 16.86 0.24 1.62
C ARG A 69 15.45 -0.22 1.96
N LEU A 70 14.99 -1.33 1.35
CA LEU A 70 13.69 -1.93 1.66
C LEU A 70 13.62 -2.43 3.11
N VAL A 71 14.66 -3.11 3.58
CA VAL A 71 14.73 -3.63 4.96
C VAL A 71 14.78 -2.48 5.96
N GLU A 72 15.59 -1.45 5.71
CA GLU A 72 15.66 -0.24 6.53
C GLU A 72 14.29 0.44 6.64
N ALA A 73 13.58 0.62 5.52
CA ALA A 73 12.26 1.24 5.51
C ALA A 73 11.22 0.40 6.27
N SER A 74 11.25 -0.92 6.11
CA SER A 74 10.36 -1.85 6.83
C SER A 74 10.63 -1.82 8.33
N ALA A 75 11.90 -1.92 8.75
CA ALA A 75 12.29 -1.88 10.15
C ALA A 75 11.91 -0.54 10.81
N LYS A 76 12.13 0.59 10.11
CA LYS A 76 11.71 1.91 10.59
C LYS A 76 10.20 2.00 10.77
N ARG A 77 9.42 1.50 9.80
CA ARG A 77 7.95 1.49 9.88
C ARG A 77 7.49 0.64 11.06
N LEU A 78 8.04 -0.56 11.22
CA LEU A 78 7.68 -1.46 12.33
C LEU A 78 7.98 -0.80 13.68
N ALA A 79 9.19 -0.25 13.86
CA ALA A 79 9.57 0.44 15.08
C ALA A 79 8.64 1.62 15.40
N ALA A 80 8.23 2.41 14.39
CA ALA A 80 7.28 3.51 14.58
C ALA A 80 5.88 3.02 14.99
N ILE A 81 5.44 1.85 14.49
CA ILE A 81 4.18 1.22 14.90
C ILE A 81 4.28 0.72 16.34
N GLU A 82 5.36 0.01 16.70
CA GLU A 82 5.59 -0.52 18.05
C GLU A 82 5.73 0.60 19.08
N ALA A 83 6.38 1.71 18.73
CA ALA A 83 6.50 2.90 19.57
C ALA A 83 5.20 3.71 19.69
N GLY A 84 4.18 3.41 18.87
CA GLY A 84 2.92 4.15 18.83
C GLY A 84 2.97 5.52 18.14
N GLU A 85 4.10 5.88 17.54
CA GLU A 85 4.27 7.10 16.73
C GLU A 85 3.43 7.02 15.45
N GLN A 86 3.38 5.84 14.82
CA GLN A 86 2.50 5.56 13.71
C GLN A 86 1.30 4.72 14.19
N ILE A 87 0.13 5.34 14.23
CA ILE A 87 -1.10 4.68 14.66
C ILE A 87 -1.59 3.70 13.58
N VAL A 88 -1.83 2.46 13.98
CA VAL A 88 -2.50 1.43 13.19
C VAL A 88 -3.70 0.94 14.02
N VAL A 89 -4.89 1.38 13.61
CA VAL A 89 -6.16 1.09 14.29
C VAL A 89 -6.41 -0.43 14.28
N GLY A 90 -6.84 -0.98 15.42
CA GLY A 90 -7.03 -2.41 15.60
C GLY A 90 -5.74 -3.20 15.90
N VAL A 91 -4.56 -2.55 15.80
CA VAL A 91 -3.26 -3.17 16.10
C VAL A 91 -2.61 -2.54 17.33
N ASN A 92 -2.24 -1.25 17.28
CA ASN A 92 -1.58 -0.58 18.41
C ASN A 92 -2.47 0.48 19.10
N LYS A 93 -3.62 0.80 18.51
CA LYS A 93 -4.61 1.74 19.07
C LYS A 93 -6.02 1.29 18.73
N TYR A 94 -6.96 1.47 19.64
CA TYR A 94 -8.36 1.07 19.49
C TYR A 94 -8.48 -0.41 19.08
N GLN A 95 -8.00 -1.31 19.92
CA GLN A 95 -7.91 -2.75 19.63
C GLN A 95 -9.24 -3.49 19.78
N GLU A 96 -10.20 -2.92 20.50
CA GLU A 96 -11.51 -3.51 20.72
C GLU A 96 -12.45 -3.25 19.54
N ALA A 97 -13.11 -4.29 19.04
CA ALA A 97 -14.09 -4.22 17.97
C ALA A 97 -15.12 -5.36 18.09
N GLU A 98 -16.30 -5.16 17.48
CA GLU A 98 -17.27 -6.24 17.28
C GLU A 98 -16.69 -7.38 16.43
N PRO A 99 -17.15 -8.63 16.62
CA PRO A 99 -16.68 -9.76 15.81
C PRO A 99 -16.84 -9.50 14.30
N SER A 100 -15.74 -9.60 13.56
CA SER A 100 -15.76 -9.38 12.11
C SER A 100 -16.46 -10.54 11.39
N PRO A 101 -17.44 -10.26 10.50
CA PRO A 101 -18.07 -11.28 9.68
C PRO A 101 -17.08 -11.91 8.67
N LEU A 102 -15.89 -11.33 8.49
CA LEU A 102 -14.85 -11.78 7.57
C LEU A 102 -13.89 -12.82 8.18
N VAL A 103 -13.78 -12.89 9.52
CA VAL A 103 -12.77 -13.71 10.20
C VAL A 103 -13.33 -15.06 10.69
N GLY A 104 -14.67 -15.23 10.72
CA GLY A 104 -15.34 -16.34 11.43
C GLY A 104 -16.09 -17.36 10.59
N GLN A 105 -16.07 -17.31 9.25
CA GLN A 105 -16.83 -18.26 8.41
C GLN A 105 -15.92 -19.36 7.84
N ALA A 106 -16.26 -20.62 8.09
CA ALA A 106 -15.63 -21.76 7.42
C ALA A 106 -15.78 -21.61 5.90
N GLY A 107 -14.67 -21.56 5.16
CA GLY A 107 -14.64 -21.25 3.72
C GLY A 107 -14.17 -19.84 3.35
N ALA A 108 -13.75 -19.02 4.33
CA ALA A 108 -13.19 -17.68 4.09
C ALA A 108 -11.79 -17.69 3.45
N ILE A 109 -11.05 -18.80 3.59
CA ILE A 109 -9.75 -18.98 2.95
C ILE A 109 -9.98 -19.75 1.64
N VAL A 110 -9.80 -19.07 0.51
CA VAL A 110 -9.80 -19.72 -0.80
C VAL A 110 -8.46 -20.43 -0.98
N THR A 111 -8.47 -21.75 -0.94
CA THR A 111 -7.31 -22.60 -1.25
C THR A 111 -7.43 -23.16 -2.66
N VAL A 112 -6.31 -23.49 -3.28
CA VAL A 112 -6.31 -24.21 -4.57
C VAL A 112 -6.92 -25.60 -4.34
N SER A 113 -7.78 -26.06 -5.26
CA SER A 113 -8.32 -27.42 -5.19
C SER A 113 -7.25 -28.43 -5.60
N PRO A 114 -7.19 -29.62 -4.96
CA PRO A 114 -6.23 -30.66 -5.33
C PRO A 114 -6.34 -31.10 -6.81
N GLU A 115 -7.53 -31.03 -7.40
CA GLU A 115 -7.74 -31.33 -8.82
C GLU A 115 -7.06 -30.30 -9.73
N ALA A 116 -7.07 -29.02 -9.35
CA ALA A 116 -6.43 -27.95 -10.13
C ALA A 116 -4.90 -27.99 -10.04
N GLU A 117 -4.34 -28.60 -8.98
CA GLU A 117 -2.90 -28.87 -8.88
C GLU A 117 -2.48 -30.08 -9.72
N ALA A 118 -3.36 -31.09 -9.87
CA ALA A 118 -3.07 -32.30 -10.63
C ALA A 118 -3.08 -32.09 -12.16
N GLU A 119 -3.67 -30.99 -12.65
CA GLU A 119 -3.77 -30.64 -14.08
C GLU A 119 -2.70 -29.63 -14.56
N GLN A 120 -1.75 -29.22 -13.70
CA GLN A 120 -0.61 -28.33 -14.05
C GLN A 120 0.69 -29.10 -14.30
#